data_AF-A0A5K1ERA7-F1
#
_entry.id   AF-A0A5K1ERA7-F1
#
_cell.length_a   1.000
_cell.length_b   1.000
_cell.length_c   1.000
_cell.angle_alpha   90.00
_cell.angle_beta   90.00
_cell.angle_gamma   90.00
#
_symmetry.space_group_name_H-M   'P 1'
#
loop_
_entity.id
_entity.type
_entity.pdbx_description
1 polymer ?
#
loop_
_entity_poly.entity_id
_entity_poly.type
_entity_poly.pdbx_seq_one_letter_code
_entity_poly.pdbx_strand_id
1 'polypeptide(L)'
;MNRLHELGLSVNALEGSIPDSLYQLVRMSNLYLEMNALSGPISTSINNPTNLRVLYLNSNNFSSGIPPALCELKNLIWLYLQDNFFTGELPSYVGNLVAVDKMDFSVNQLSGELPVSLSRLQMLEYLNLSKNSFDGNIPEQLDHILNRDTIYLFHNKLSGEIPKSLEKFQHIQVLDLSFNLLKGEIPSGGKFANLSAESFLRYYAPCGAPKFHVPVCSDGAKKHNNVNILRVDIFLVSGVLHLY
;
A
#
# COMPACT_ATOMS: atom_id res chain seq x y z
N MET A 1 -3.22 37.15 -5.04
CA MET A 1 -3.44 35.84 -4.41
C MET A 1 -2.24 35.33 -3.59
N ASN A 2 -1.11 36.05 -3.50
CA ASN A 2 0.13 35.59 -2.82
C ASN A 2 0.07 35.47 -1.27
N ARG A 3 -1.12 35.56 -0.68
CA ARG A 3 -1.35 35.37 0.76
C ARG A 3 -2.27 34.18 1.05
N LEU A 4 -2.70 33.47 0.01
CA LEU A 4 -3.56 32.31 0.17
C LEU A 4 -2.81 31.23 0.94
N HIS A 5 -3.36 30.83 2.07
CA HIS A 5 -2.82 29.81 2.97
C HIS A 5 -3.58 28.47 2.79
N GLU A 6 -4.85 28.56 2.48
CA GLU A 6 -5.72 27.40 2.30
C GLU A 6 -6.59 27.62 1.06
N LEU A 7 -6.70 26.57 0.25
CA LEU A 7 -7.65 26.50 -0.86
C LEU A 7 -8.45 25.21 -0.73
N GLY A 8 -9.75 25.32 -0.53
CA GLY A 8 -10.68 24.19 -0.55
C GLY A 8 -11.66 24.31 -1.69
N LEU A 9 -11.65 23.34 -2.59
CA LEU A 9 -12.56 23.21 -3.73
C LEU A 9 -13.12 21.79 -3.84
N SER A 10 -13.12 21.05 -2.74
CA SER A 10 -13.60 19.68 -2.64
C SER A 10 -15.08 19.55 -3.01
N VAL A 11 -15.48 18.36 -3.48
CA VAL A 11 -16.88 18.02 -3.77
C VAL A 11 -17.49 18.97 -4.82
N ASN A 12 -16.84 19.05 -5.98
CA ASN A 12 -17.30 19.83 -7.13
C ASN A 12 -17.20 18.98 -8.41
N ALA A 13 -17.46 19.61 -9.55
CA ALA A 13 -17.30 19.02 -10.87
C ALA A 13 -16.10 19.63 -11.63
N LEU A 14 -15.03 20.01 -10.90
CA LEU A 14 -13.84 20.56 -11.53
C LEU A 14 -13.17 19.50 -12.40
N GLU A 15 -12.80 19.88 -13.62
CA GLU A 15 -12.20 19.00 -14.62
C GLU A 15 -10.86 19.54 -15.11
N GLY A 16 -10.17 18.75 -15.95
CA GLY A 16 -8.85 19.08 -16.46
C GLY A 16 -7.75 18.94 -15.40
N SER A 17 -6.56 19.45 -15.69
CA SER A 17 -5.40 19.36 -14.80
C SER A 17 -5.34 20.52 -13.81
N ILE A 18 -4.62 20.32 -12.70
CA ILE A 18 -4.24 21.41 -11.81
C ILE A 18 -3.27 22.34 -12.56
N PRO A 19 -3.59 23.63 -12.75
CA PRO A 19 -2.72 24.56 -13.45
C PRO A 19 -1.47 24.89 -12.62
N ASP A 20 -0.31 24.97 -13.27
CA ASP A 20 0.98 25.25 -12.60
C ASP A 20 1.01 26.56 -11.82
N SER A 21 0.18 27.52 -12.20
CA SER A 21 0.01 28.78 -11.47
C SER A 21 -0.47 28.57 -10.03
N LEU A 22 -1.17 27.48 -9.73
CA LEU A 22 -1.58 27.15 -8.37
C LEU A 22 -0.36 26.81 -7.49
N TYR A 23 0.62 26.12 -8.04
CA TYR A 23 1.85 25.78 -7.31
C TYR A 23 2.75 27.00 -7.06
N GLN A 24 2.52 28.13 -7.75
CA GLN A 24 3.24 29.38 -7.49
C GLN A 24 2.76 30.10 -6.22
N LEU A 25 1.69 29.60 -5.57
CA LEU A 25 1.20 30.13 -4.30
C LEU A 25 2.10 29.64 -3.14
N VAL A 26 3.30 30.19 -3.04
CA VAL A 26 4.36 29.75 -2.09
C VAL A 26 3.99 29.81 -0.60
N ARG A 27 2.88 30.47 -0.25
CA ARG A 27 2.35 30.53 1.13
C ARG A 27 1.23 29.52 1.40
N MET A 28 0.81 28.76 0.40
CA MET A 28 -0.21 27.73 0.54
C MET A 28 0.30 26.63 1.47
N SER A 29 -0.52 26.32 2.46
CA SER A 29 -0.28 25.26 3.43
C SER A 29 -1.25 24.10 3.27
N ASN A 30 -2.51 24.40 2.90
CA ASN A 30 -3.54 23.39 2.77
C ASN A 30 -4.19 23.47 1.39
N LEU A 31 -4.24 22.34 0.69
CA LEU A 31 -4.92 22.20 -0.60
C LEU A 31 -5.87 21.01 -0.55
N TYR A 32 -7.16 21.30 -0.69
CA TYR A 32 -8.25 20.32 -0.72
C TYR A 32 -8.94 20.37 -2.09
N LEU A 33 -8.76 19.31 -2.87
CA LEU A 33 -9.31 19.14 -4.23
C LEU A 33 -10.03 17.80 -4.39
N GLU A 34 -10.27 17.08 -3.31
CA GLU A 34 -10.87 15.76 -3.34
C GLU A 34 -12.30 15.75 -3.87
N MET A 35 -12.73 14.62 -4.42
CA MET A 35 -14.08 14.42 -4.97
C MET A 35 -14.41 15.43 -6.08
N ASN A 36 -13.58 15.41 -7.13
CA ASN A 36 -13.75 16.18 -8.36
C ASN A 36 -13.53 15.25 -9.58
N ALA A 37 -13.45 15.82 -10.79
CA ALA A 37 -13.08 15.12 -12.02
C ALA A 37 -11.71 15.60 -12.56
N LEU A 38 -10.82 16.07 -11.68
CA LEU A 38 -9.49 16.55 -12.07
C LEU A 38 -8.67 15.39 -12.62
N SER A 39 -7.87 15.62 -13.65
CA SER A 39 -7.19 14.58 -14.41
C SER A 39 -5.78 14.98 -14.86
N GLY A 40 -5.09 14.03 -15.47
CA GLY A 40 -3.71 14.21 -15.92
C GLY A 40 -2.70 13.99 -14.79
N PRO A 41 -1.40 14.28 -15.04
CA PRO A 41 -0.35 14.08 -14.05
C PRO A 41 -0.35 15.20 -12.99
N ILE A 42 0.15 14.87 -11.79
CA ILE A 42 0.60 15.91 -10.85
C ILE A 42 1.89 16.52 -11.43
N SER A 43 1.90 17.85 -11.57
CA SER A 43 3.05 18.59 -12.07
C SER A 43 4.27 18.44 -11.17
N THR A 44 5.46 18.47 -11.75
CA THR A 44 6.72 18.53 -11.00
C THR A 44 6.88 19.83 -10.22
N SER A 45 6.07 20.86 -10.52
CA SER A 45 6.03 22.11 -9.77
C SER A 45 5.37 21.98 -8.38
N ILE A 46 4.82 20.80 -8.02
CA ILE A 46 4.16 20.54 -6.73
C ILE A 46 5.03 20.87 -5.50
N ASN A 47 6.36 20.94 -5.66
CA ASN A 47 7.31 21.30 -4.61
C ASN A 47 7.48 22.81 -4.39
N ASN A 48 6.97 23.66 -5.27
CA ASN A 48 7.08 25.12 -5.15
C ASN A 48 6.43 25.70 -3.86
N PRO A 49 5.22 25.28 -3.44
CA PRO A 49 4.64 25.70 -2.17
C PRO A 49 5.26 24.88 -1.03
N THR A 50 6.50 25.17 -0.66
CA THR A 50 7.26 24.44 0.37
C THR A 50 6.64 24.47 1.77
N ASN A 51 5.64 25.32 1.99
CA ASN A 51 4.84 25.41 3.22
C ASN A 51 3.64 24.43 3.24
N LEU A 52 3.45 23.63 2.18
CA LEU A 52 2.35 22.67 2.11
C LEU A 52 2.47 21.63 3.22
N ARG A 53 1.40 21.52 4.00
CA ARG A 53 1.22 20.59 5.12
C ARG A 53 0.10 19.59 4.84
N VAL A 54 -0.91 19.99 4.08
CA VAL A 54 -2.07 19.16 3.80
C VAL A 54 -2.36 19.15 2.31
N LEU A 55 -2.40 17.95 1.72
CA LEU A 55 -2.72 17.74 0.32
C LEU A 55 -3.74 16.61 0.16
N TYR A 56 -4.96 16.97 -0.25
CA TYR A 56 -6.05 16.04 -0.57
C TYR A 56 -6.34 16.12 -2.06
N LEU A 57 -6.01 15.05 -2.78
CA LEU A 57 -6.28 14.88 -4.22
C LEU A 57 -7.10 13.61 -4.50
N ASN A 58 -7.57 12.93 -3.46
CA ASN A 58 -8.27 11.66 -3.57
C ASN A 58 -9.62 11.77 -4.32
N SER A 59 -10.10 10.65 -4.84
CA SER A 59 -11.37 10.57 -5.59
C SER A 59 -11.42 11.58 -6.75
N ASN A 60 -10.47 11.43 -7.66
CA ASN A 60 -10.31 12.20 -8.89
C ASN A 60 -9.89 11.25 -10.03
N ASN A 61 -9.50 11.82 -11.17
CA ASN A 61 -9.03 11.11 -12.36
C ASN A 61 -7.53 11.34 -12.63
N PHE A 62 -6.72 11.65 -11.60
CA PHE A 62 -5.28 11.83 -11.78
C PHE A 62 -4.64 10.53 -12.25
N SER A 63 -3.62 10.65 -13.10
CA SER A 63 -2.94 9.51 -13.72
C SER A 63 -1.44 9.71 -13.78
N SER A 64 -0.73 8.77 -14.42
CA SER A 64 0.74 8.75 -14.50
C SER A 64 1.40 8.50 -13.14
N GLY A 65 2.75 8.56 -13.10
CA GLY A 65 3.51 8.35 -11.87
C GLY A 65 3.45 9.51 -10.89
N ILE A 66 3.63 9.20 -9.61
CA ILE A 66 3.79 10.20 -8.55
C ILE A 66 5.10 10.95 -8.82
N PRO A 67 5.09 12.28 -8.97
CA PRO A 67 6.28 13.02 -9.35
C PRO A 67 7.31 13.00 -8.20
N PRO A 68 8.59 12.79 -8.52
CA PRO A 68 9.71 12.93 -7.59
C PRO A 68 9.64 14.13 -6.64
N ALA A 69 9.29 15.28 -7.22
CA ALA A 69 9.21 16.56 -6.55
C ALA A 69 8.24 16.56 -5.35
N LEU A 70 7.19 15.72 -5.36
CA LEU A 70 6.26 15.63 -4.22
C LEU A 70 7.01 15.27 -2.92
N CYS A 71 8.05 14.44 -3.01
CA CYS A 71 8.84 13.99 -1.87
C CYS A 71 9.82 15.06 -1.35
N GLU A 72 9.87 16.25 -1.96
CA GLU A 72 10.65 17.39 -1.47
C GLU A 72 9.84 18.27 -0.50
N LEU A 73 8.53 18.03 -0.37
CA LEU A 73 7.65 18.73 0.57
C LEU A 73 7.83 18.20 2.01
N LYS A 74 8.96 18.56 2.63
CA LYS A 74 9.34 18.06 3.97
C LYS A 74 8.39 18.46 5.11
N ASN A 75 7.53 19.46 4.88
CA ASN A 75 6.53 19.93 5.85
C ASN A 75 5.17 19.23 5.70
N LEU A 76 5.03 18.32 4.71
CA LEU A 76 3.78 17.65 4.45
C LEU A 76 3.45 16.67 5.59
N ILE A 77 2.23 16.79 6.12
CA ILE A 77 1.71 16.02 7.26
C ILE A 77 0.67 15.03 6.79
N TRP A 78 -0.25 15.47 5.93
CA TRP A 78 -1.31 14.63 5.38
C TRP A 78 -1.27 14.61 3.86
N LEU A 79 -1.21 13.40 3.31
CA LEU A 79 -1.15 13.14 1.88
C LEU A 79 -2.18 12.06 1.51
N TYR A 80 -3.23 12.49 0.81
CA TYR A 80 -4.32 11.60 0.37
C TYR A 80 -4.45 11.64 -1.15
N LEU A 81 -4.02 10.55 -1.79
CA LEU A 81 -4.04 10.35 -3.25
C LEU A 81 -4.89 9.15 -3.67
N GLN A 82 -5.59 8.52 -2.72
CA GLN A 82 -6.38 7.31 -2.98
C GLN A 82 -7.50 7.54 -3.99
N ASP A 83 -7.97 6.46 -4.61
CA ASP A 83 -9.09 6.50 -5.56
C ASP A 83 -8.79 7.42 -6.76
N ASN A 84 -7.75 7.05 -7.49
CA ASN A 84 -7.26 7.71 -8.71
C ASN A 84 -6.74 6.65 -9.70
N PHE A 85 -6.09 7.09 -10.78
CA PHE A 85 -5.46 6.23 -11.79
C PHE A 85 -3.94 6.36 -11.80
N PHE A 86 -3.30 6.63 -10.66
CA PHE A 86 -1.83 6.71 -10.59
C PHE A 86 -1.20 5.36 -10.95
N THR A 87 -0.12 5.40 -11.72
CA THR A 87 0.62 4.22 -12.22
C THR A 87 2.11 4.32 -11.88
N GLY A 88 2.89 3.28 -12.20
CA GLY A 88 4.33 3.29 -11.96
C GLY A 88 4.69 3.11 -10.49
N GLU A 89 5.95 3.37 -10.15
CA GLU A 89 6.51 3.08 -8.82
C GLU A 89 6.29 4.21 -7.82
N LEU A 90 6.29 3.86 -6.53
CA LEU A 90 6.49 4.85 -5.48
C LEU A 90 7.91 5.44 -5.60
N PRO A 91 8.08 6.77 -5.54
CA PRO A 91 9.40 7.37 -5.60
C PRO A 91 10.34 6.82 -4.52
N SER A 92 11.56 6.45 -4.90
CA SER A 92 12.52 5.78 -4.01
C SER A 92 12.91 6.61 -2.78
N TYR A 93 12.68 7.92 -2.81
CA TYR A 93 12.92 8.89 -1.74
C TYR A 93 11.62 9.36 -1.06
N VAL A 94 10.52 8.59 -1.12
CA VAL A 94 9.28 8.86 -0.35
C VAL A 94 9.55 9.05 1.15
N GLY A 95 10.59 8.39 1.69
CA GLY A 95 11.09 8.59 3.05
C GLY A 95 11.59 10.01 3.39
N ASN A 96 11.68 10.92 2.41
CA ASN A 96 12.02 12.33 2.65
C ASN A 96 10.85 13.16 3.22
N LEU A 97 9.63 12.61 3.19
CA LEU A 97 8.43 13.21 3.78
C LEU A 97 8.44 13.05 5.31
N VAL A 98 9.49 13.57 5.96
CA VAL A 98 9.81 13.28 7.37
C VAL A 98 8.75 13.74 8.38
N ALA A 99 7.87 14.68 8.00
CA ALA A 99 6.78 15.18 8.84
C ALA A 99 5.45 14.46 8.60
N VAL A 100 5.39 13.51 7.66
CA VAL A 100 4.12 12.88 7.27
C VAL A 100 3.63 11.96 8.38
N ASP A 101 2.36 12.16 8.72
CA ASP A 101 1.60 11.43 9.73
C ASP A 101 0.63 10.46 9.03
N LYS A 102 -0.08 10.95 8.00
CA LYS A 102 -1.08 10.15 7.26
C LYS A 102 -0.80 10.16 5.78
N MET A 103 -0.72 8.95 5.23
CA MET A 103 -0.37 8.70 3.85
C MET A 103 -1.29 7.63 3.26
N ASP A 104 -2.13 8.00 2.30
CA ASP A 104 -3.03 7.07 1.60
C ASP A 104 -2.83 7.16 0.09
N PHE A 105 -2.38 6.04 -0.49
CA PHE A 105 -2.23 5.83 -1.93
C PHE A 105 -3.11 4.68 -2.42
N SER A 106 -4.06 4.21 -1.61
CA SER A 106 -4.85 3.04 -1.94
C SER A 106 -5.74 3.24 -3.16
N VAL A 107 -6.23 2.14 -3.75
CA VAL A 107 -7.16 2.21 -4.90
C VAL A 107 -6.53 3.01 -6.06
N ASN A 108 -5.38 2.53 -6.52
CA ASN A 108 -4.63 3.06 -7.66
C ASN A 108 -4.06 1.88 -8.47
N GLN A 109 -3.17 2.17 -9.41
CA GLN A 109 -2.47 1.17 -10.25
C GLN A 109 -0.96 1.26 -10.04
N LEU A 110 -0.51 1.69 -8.87
CA LEU A 110 0.91 1.75 -8.52
C LEU A 110 1.50 0.34 -8.49
N SER A 111 2.76 0.21 -8.86
CA SER A 111 3.44 -1.08 -9.06
C SER A 111 4.89 -1.03 -8.59
N GLY A 112 5.61 -2.14 -8.75
CA GLY A 112 7.01 -2.29 -8.33
C GLY A 112 7.14 -2.54 -6.84
N GLU A 113 8.39 -2.54 -6.36
CA GLU A 113 8.71 -2.88 -4.98
C GLU A 113 8.42 -1.71 -4.01
N LEU A 114 8.14 -2.05 -2.75
CA LEU A 114 8.05 -1.05 -1.70
C LEU A 114 9.44 -0.45 -1.41
N PRO A 115 9.63 0.88 -1.51
CA PRO A 115 10.94 1.47 -1.29
C PRO A 115 11.35 1.37 0.18
N VAL A 116 12.58 0.92 0.43
CA VAL A 116 13.17 0.82 1.78
C VAL A 116 13.11 2.14 2.53
N SER A 117 13.06 3.28 1.83
CA SER A 117 12.97 4.60 2.44
C SER A 117 11.69 4.84 3.24
N LEU A 118 10.62 4.05 3.07
CA LEU A 118 9.42 4.08 3.93
C LEU A 118 9.77 3.93 5.42
N SER A 119 10.83 3.20 5.75
CA SER A 119 11.36 3.05 7.11
C SER A 119 11.82 4.36 7.76
N ARG A 120 12.02 5.43 6.98
CA ARG A 120 12.45 6.75 7.48
C ARG A 120 11.29 7.64 7.93
N LEU A 121 10.04 7.24 7.68
CA LEU A 121 8.86 8.01 8.02
C LEU A 121 8.52 7.84 9.51
N GLN A 122 9.33 8.43 10.38
CA GLN A 122 9.24 8.24 11.84
C GLN A 122 7.98 8.81 12.48
N MET A 123 7.31 9.76 11.81
CA MET A 123 6.11 10.42 12.30
C MET A 123 4.81 9.75 11.80
N LEU A 124 4.93 8.76 10.91
CA LEU A 124 3.78 8.11 10.28
C LEU A 124 2.96 7.36 11.33
N GLU A 125 1.64 7.54 11.30
CA GLU A 125 0.67 6.76 12.09
C GLU A 125 -0.29 5.96 11.20
N TYR A 126 -0.50 6.41 9.96
CA TYR A 126 -1.39 5.75 9.00
C TYR A 126 -0.74 5.65 7.64
N LEU A 127 -0.58 4.41 7.18
CA LEU A 127 -0.11 4.07 5.84
C LEU A 127 -1.10 3.14 5.16
N ASN A 128 -1.66 3.56 4.03
CA ASN A 128 -2.50 2.71 3.22
C ASN A 128 -2.01 2.67 1.78
N LEU A 129 -1.47 1.52 1.39
CA LEU A 129 -1.01 1.20 0.04
C LEU A 129 -1.86 0.08 -0.59
N SER A 130 -3.00 -0.24 0.03
CA SER A 130 -3.86 -1.36 -0.39
C SER A 130 -4.45 -1.15 -1.78
N LYS A 131 -4.91 -2.24 -2.42
CA LYS A 131 -5.58 -2.21 -3.73
C LYS A 131 -4.74 -1.49 -4.79
N ASN A 132 -3.50 -1.95 -4.93
CA ASN A 132 -2.54 -1.54 -5.94
C ASN A 132 -1.94 -2.80 -6.59
N SER A 133 -0.82 -2.66 -7.29
CA SER A 133 -0.05 -3.74 -7.91
C SER A 133 1.38 -3.83 -7.37
N PHE A 134 1.64 -3.41 -6.13
CA PHE A 134 2.97 -3.53 -5.51
C PHE A 134 3.40 -5.00 -5.44
N ASP A 135 4.66 -5.27 -5.77
CA ASP A 135 5.24 -6.61 -5.80
C ASP A 135 6.58 -6.67 -5.03
N GLY A 136 7.37 -7.72 -5.26
CA GLY A 136 8.61 -7.96 -4.51
C GLY A 136 8.34 -8.33 -3.05
N ASN A 137 9.32 -8.07 -2.18
CA ASN A 137 9.26 -8.41 -0.76
C ASN A 137 8.84 -7.21 0.09
N ILE A 138 8.31 -7.47 1.28
CA ILE A 138 8.17 -6.45 2.32
C ILE A 138 9.58 -6.09 2.85
N PRO A 139 10.02 -4.82 2.84
CA PRO A 139 11.34 -4.45 3.33
C PRO A 139 11.54 -4.76 4.81
N GLU A 140 12.67 -5.38 5.16
CA GLU A 140 12.97 -5.75 6.54
C GLU A 140 13.08 -4.54 7.48
N GLN A 141 13.43 -3.36 6.94
CA GLN A 141 13.64 -2.12 7.68
C GLN A 141 12.33 -1.40 8.07
N LEU A 142 11.16 -1.90 7.64
CA LEU A 142 9.88 -1.30 8.01
C LEU A 142 9.61 -1.35 9.52
N ASP A 143 10.40 -2.09 10.31
CA ASP A 143 10.33 -2.16 11.77
C ASP A 143 10.62 -0.82 12.49
N HIS A 144 11.13 0.19 11.78
CA HIS A 144 11.51 1.51 12.34
C HIS A 144 10.40 2.56 12.31
N ILE A 145 9.17 2.22 11.94
CA ILE A 145 8.04 3.13 12.06
C ILE A 145 7.58 3.09 13.54
N LEU A 146 7.60 4.24 14.21
CA LEU A 146 7.63 4.32 15.68
C LEU A 146 6.29 4.73 16.31
N ASN A 147 5.32 5.24 15.56
CA ASN A 147 4.15 5.92 16.12
C ASN A 147 2.82 5.25 15.71
N ARG A 148 2.20 4.49 16.62
CA ARG A 148 0.78 4.06 16.55
C ARG A 148 0.30 3.57 15.18
N ASP A 149 1.06 2.68 14.56
CA ASP A 149 0.88 2.39 13.15
C ASP A 149 -0.40 1.60 12.82
N THR A 150 -1.07 2.09 11.78
CA THR A 150 -2.09 1.39 11.01
C THR A 150 -1.54 1.22 9.61
N ILE A 151 -1.22 -0.02 9.23
CA ILE A 151 -0.60 -0.33 7.93
C ILE A 151 -1.53 -1.25 7.14
N TYR A 152 -2.03 -0.78 6.01
CA TYR A 152 -2.81 -1.54 5.05
C TYR A 152 -1.99 -1.78 3.78
N LEU A 153 -1.62 -3.05 3.54
CA LEU A 153 -0.96 -3.50 2.32
C LEU A 153 -1.81 -4.51 1.53
N PHE A 154 -3.04 -4.77 1.98
CA PHE A 154 -3.89 -5.79 1.40
C PHE A 154 -4.23 -5.55 -0.08
N HIS A 155 -4.58 -6.61 -0.80
CA HIS A 155 -4.85 -6.54 -2.25
C HIS A 155 -3.68 -5.93 -3.05
N ASN A 156 -2.52 -6.55 -2.93
CA ASN A 156 -1.34 -6.28 -3.74
C ASN A 156 -0.75 -7.62 -4.27
N LYS A 157 0.45 -7.57 -4.83
CA LYS A 157 1.20 -8.73 -5.32
C LYS A 157 2.47 -8.97 -4.48
N LEU A 158 2.51 -8.47 -3.25
CA LEU A 158 3.66 -8.63 -2.35
C LEU A 158 3.90 -10.12 -2.11
N SER A 159 5.15 -10.54 -2.17
CA SER A 159 5.59 -11.93 -2.17
C SER A 159 6.72 -12.14 -1.17
N GLY A 160 7.26 -13.37 -1.13
CA GLY A 160 8.29 -13.71 -0.16
C GLY A 160 7.72 -13.95 1.24
N GLU A 161 8.59 -13.91 2.24
CA GLU A 161 8.22 -14.13 3.64
C GLU A 161 7.89 -12.80 4.32
N ILE A 162 7.08 -12.86 5.38
CA ILE A 162 6.86 -11.71 6.26
C ILE A 162 8.14 -11.53 7.11
N PRO A 163 8.83 -10.39 7.03
CA PRO A 163 10.09 -10.21 7.74
C PRO A 163 9.91 -10.35 9.25
N LYS A 164 10.75 -11.17 9.88
CA LYS A 164 10.73 -11.35 11.35
C LYS A 164 11.07 -10.06 12.10
N SER A 165 11.78 -9.13 11.47
CA SER A 165 12.04 -7.79 12.02
C SER A 165 10.76 -7.05 12.40
N LEU A 166 9.64 -7.30 11.70
CA LEU A 166 8.35 -6.67 11.99
C LEU A 166 7.78 -7.04 13.37
N GLU A 167 8.29 -8.10 14.03
CA GLU A 167 7.95 -8.38 15.43
C GLU A 167 8.35 -7.22 16.37
N LYS A 168 9.33 -6.39 15.97
CA LYS A 168 9.81 -5.25 16.75
C LYS A 168 8.90 -4.02 16.70
N PHE A 169 7.83 -4.04 15.91
CA PHE A 169 6.86 -2.95 15.92
C PHE A 169 6.42 -2.63 17.36
N GLN A 170 6.66 -1.40 17.80
CA GLN A 170 6.39 -1.01 19.19
C GLN A 170 4.90 -0.71 19.40
N HIS A 171 4.24 -0.14 18.40
CA HIS A 171 2.92 0.48 18.55
C HIS A 171 1.89 0.10 17.47
N ILE A 172 2.20 -0.84 16.56
CA ILE A 172 1.25 -1.28 15.51
C ILE A 172 -0.09 -1.73 16.13
N GLN A 173 -1.18 -1.15 15.63
CA GLN A 173 -2.55 -1.46 16.03
C GLN A 173 -3.22 -2.35 14.99
N VAL A 174 -3.00 -2.03 13.72
CA VAL A 174 -3.57 -2.76 12.59
C VAL A 174 -2.47 -3.00 11.57
N LEU A 175 -2.31 -4.25 11.20
CA LEU A 175 -1.50 -4.67 10.07
C LEU A 175 -2.38 -5.57 9.21
N ASP A 176 -2.66 -5.17 7.98
CA ASP A 176 -3.41 -5.98 7.03
C ASP A 176 -2.57 -6.29 5.80
N LEU A 177 -2.16 -7.56 5.71
CA LEU A 177 -1.37 -8.13 4.62
C LEU A 177 -2.22 -9.08 3.76
N SER A 178 -3.53 -9.16 3.99
CA SER A 178 -4.42 -10.11 3.31
C SER A 178 -4.41 -9.90 1.79
N PHE A 179 -4.80 -10.95 1.05
CA PHE A 179 -4.82 -10.90 -0.42
C PHE A 179 -3.47 -10.51 -1.08
N ASN A 180 -2.34 -10.99 -0.54
CA ASN A 180 -0.99 -10.90 -1.13
C ASN A 180 -0.34 -12.27 -1.42
N LEU A 181 0.73 -12.32 -2.22
CA LEU A 181 1.52 -13.52 -2.56
C LEU A 181 2.50 -14.00 -1.46
N LEU A 182 2.27 -13.62 -0.20
CA LEU A 182 3.14 -13.95 0.94
C LEU A 182 3.12 -15.45 1.25
N LYS A 183 4.27 -15.97 1.67
CA LYS A 183 4.50 -17.38 2.02
C LYS A 183 5.35 -17.49 3.30
N GLY A 184 5.63 -18.72 3.71
CA GLY A 184 6.44 -18.98 4.90
C GLY A 184 5.64 -18.84 6.19
N GLU A 185 6.37 -18.85 7.31
CA GLU A 185 5.77 -18.75 8.65
C GLU A 185 5.40 -17.30 8.98
N ILE A 186 4.17 -17.10 9.49
CA ILE A 186 3.77 -15.82 10.09
C ILE A 186 4.60 -15.60 11.38
N PRO A 187 5.34 -14.49 11.51
CA PRO A 187 6.03 -14.15 12.74
C PRO A 187 5.08 -14.21 13.95
N SER A 188 5.56 -14.68 15.09
CA SER A 188 4.71 -14.97 16.25
C SER A 188 5.06 -14.13 17.49
N GLY A 189 6.20 -13.45 17.46
CA GLY A 189 6.69 -12.57 18.50
C GLY A 189 6.11 -11.15 18.47
N GLY A 190 6.37 -10.41 19.56
CA GLY A 190 5.98 -9.00 19.67
C GLY A 190 4.49 -8.76 19.43
N LYS A 191 4.16 -7.80 18.57
CA LYS A 191 2.76 -7.42 18.29
C LYS A 191 2.02 -8.42 17.41
N PHE A 192 2.72 -9.27 16.66
CA PHE A 192 2.08 -10.37 15.92
C PHE A 192 1.37 -11.37 16.84
N ALA A 193 1.75 -11.43 18.12
CA ALA A 193 1.03 -12.19 19.11
C ALA A 193 -0.46 -11.78 19.22
N ASN A 194 -0.79 -10.52 18.91
CA ASN A 194 -2.11 -9.93 19.09
C ASN A 194 -2.86 -9.65 17.77
N LEU A 195 -2.27 -9.96 16.61
CA LEU A 195 -2.92 -9.74 15.32
C LEU A 195 -4.02 -10.77 15.04
N SER A 196 -5.05 -10.33 14.29
CA SER A 196 -6.16 -11.18 13.86
C SER A 196 -5.74 -12.11 12.71
N ALA A 197 -6.43 -13.24 12.56
CA ALA A 197 -6.35 -14.08 11.37
C ALA A 197 -6.66 -13.31 10.07
N GLU A 198 -7.56 -12.33 10.16
CA GLU A 198 -8.02 -11.51 9.03
C GLU A 198 -6.86 -10.77 8.35
N SER A 199 -5.85 -10.38 9.12
CA SER A 199 -4.61 -9.74 8.63
C SER A 199 -3.85 -10.56 7.60
N PHE A 200 -4.12 -11.86 7.46
CA PHE A 200 -3.32 -12.79 6.64
C PHE A 200 -4.14 -13.61 5.64
N LEU A 201 -5.44 -13.35 5.50
CA LEU A 201 -6.34 -14.19 4.70
C LEU A 201 -5.96 -14.24 3.21
N ARG A 202 -5.87 -15.45 2.63
CA ARG A 202 -5.81 -15.71 1.17
C ARG A 202 -6.08 -17.18 0.80
N TYR A 203 -6.33 -17.41 -0.49
CA TYR A 203 -6.31 -18.72 -1.17
C TYR A 203 -5.00 -19.53 -1.03
N TYR A 204 -3.84 -18.88 -0.86
CA TYR A 204 -2.53 -19.50 -0.58
C TYR A 204 -1.93 -18.81 0.65
N ALA A 205 -2.56 -18.97 1.81
CA ALA A 205 -2.16 -18.27 3.02
C ALA A 205 -0.75 -18.70 3.50
N PRO A 206 0.04 -17.80 4.12
CA PRO A 206 1.25 -18.18 4.85
C PRO A 206 0.91 -19.20 5.94
N CYS A 207 1.86 -20.03 6.37
CA CYS A 207 1.64 -21.00 7.43
C CYS A 207 1.88 -20.38 8.82
N GLY A 208 1.38 -20.97 9.90
CA GLY A 208 1.65 -20.44 11.24
C GLY A 208 0.79 -21.02 12.35
N ALA A 209 0.74 -20.28 13.46
CA ALA A 209 -0.01 -20.68 14.65
C ALA A 209 -1.51 -20.87 14.34
N PRO A 210 -2.19 -21.89 14.92
CA PRO A 210 -3.59 -22.19 14.62
C PRO A 210 -4.57 -21.02 14.79
N LYS A 211 -4.26 -20.07 15.67
CA LYS A 211 -5.07 -18.85 15.91
C LYS A 211 -5.25 -17.97 14.67
N PHE A 212 -4.37 -18.07 13.68
CA PHE A 212 -4.43 -17.29 12.45
C PHE A 212 -5.32 -17.94 11.38
N HIS A 213 -5.92 -19.11 11.66
CA HIS A 213 -6.74 -19.86 10.70
C HIS A 213 -6.03 -20.14 9.36
N VAL A 214 -4.71 -20.35 9.43
CA VAL A 214 -3.85 -20.71 8.29
C VAL A 214 -3.29 -22.12 8.44
N PRO A 215 -2.72 -22.74 7.39
CA PRO A 215 -2.08 -24.06 7.50
C PRO A 215 -0.97 -24.07 8.55
N VAL A 216 -0.80 -25.19 9.25
CA VAL A 216 0.35 -25.39 10.15
C VAL A 216 1.61 -25.53 9.29
N CYS A 217 2.71 -24.90 9.70
CA CYS A 217 3.98 -25.04 8.99
C CYS A 217 4.46 -26.49 9.08
N SER A 218 4.61 -27.15 7.92
CA SER A 218 5.26 -28.45 7.86
C SER A 218 6.74 -28.28 8.20
N ASP A 219 7.20 -28.86 9.30
CA ASP A 219 8.63 -29.00 9.57
C ASP A 219 9.30 -29.56 8.32
N GLY A 220 10.29 -28.84 7.80
CA GLY A 220 10.97 -29.17 6.55
C GLY A 220 11.22 -30.67 6.48
N ALA A 221 10.54 -31.34 5.56
CA ALA A 221 10.66 -32.77 5.38
C ALA A 221 12.14 -33.12 5.18
N LYS A 222 12.76 -33.71 6.20
CA LYS A 222 13.77 -34.74 5.96
C LYS A 222 13.07 -35.73 5.03
N LYS A 223 13.47 -35.74 3.76
CA LYS A 223 13.06 -36.74 2.77
C LYS A 223 13.29 -38.13 3.36
N HIS A 224 12.24 -38.73 3.91
CA HIS A 224 12.08 -40.17 3.86
C HIS A 224 11.02 -40.44 2.81
N ASN A 225 11.50 -40.89 1.65
CA ASN A 225 10.68 -41.40 0.57
C ASN A 225 9.74 -42.49 1.10
N ASN A 226 8.45 -42.29 0.88
CA ASN A 226 7.54 -43.34 0.39
C ASN A 226 6.20 -42.68 0.06
N VAL A 227 6.08 -42.15 -1.16
CA VAL A 227 4.77 -41.78 -1.70
C VAL A 227 4.19 -43.00 -2.40
N ASN A 228 3.21 -43.64 -1.77
CA ASN A 228 2.28 -44.53 -2.47
C ASN A 228 1.40 -43.65 -3.37
N ILE A 229 1.65 -43.66 -4.67
CA ILE A 229 0.82 -42.99 -5.67
C ILE A 229 -0.47 -43.81 -5.82
N LEU A 230 -1.60 -43.27 -5.36
CA LEU A 230 -2.93 -43.74 -5.72
C LEU A 230 -3.19 -43.36 -7.19
N ARG A 231 -3.23 -44.37 -8.06
CA ARG A 231 -3.72 -44.25 -9.44
C ARG A 231 -5.23 -44.01 -9.40
N VAL A 232 -5.69 -42.89 -9.94
CA VAL A 232 -7.10 -42.62 -10.22
C VAL A 232 -7.28 -42.72 -11.72
N ASP A 233 -7.89 -43.81 -12.18
CA ASP A 233 -8.27 -43.99 -13.57
C ASP A 233 -9.64 -43.31 -13.80
N ILE A 234 -9.65 -42.24 -14.59
CA ILE A 234 -10.88 -41.55 -15.00
C ILE A 234 -11.45 -42.25 -16.22
N PHE A 235 -12.56 -42.95 -16.06
CA PHE A 235 -13.36 -43.46 -17.18
C PHE A 235 -14.29 -42.36 -17.68
N LEU A 236 -14.03 -41.85 -18.89
CA LEU A 236 -14.97 -41.01 -19.63
C LEU A 236 -16.09 -41.89 -20.18
N VAL A 237 -17.29 -41.76 -19.62
CA VAL A 237 -18.51 -42.32 -20.22
C VAL A 237 -19.01 -41.31 -21.25
N SER A 238 -18.85 -41.64 -22.54
CA SER A 238 -19.41 -40.86 -23.65
C SER A 238 -20.93 -41.05 -23.70
N GLY A 239 -21.66 -40.04 -23.25
CA GLY A 239 -23.11 -39.91 -23.50
C GLY A 239 -23.36 -39.42 -24.92
N VAL A 240 -24.03 -40.24 -25.73
CA VAL A 240 -24.55 -39.88 -27.05
C VAL A 240 -25.78 -38.99 -26.88
N LEU A 241 -25.75 -37.76 -27.41
CA LEU A 241 -26.91 -36.91 -27.58
C LEU A 241 -27.61 -37.28 -28.90
N HIS A 242 -28.85 -37.77 -28.83
CA HIS A 242 -29.77 -37.79 -29.98
C HIS A 242 -30.59 -36.51 -29.97
N LEU A 243 -30.48 -35.72 -31.03
CA LEU A 243 -31.45 -34.68 -31.39
C LEU A 243 -32.25 -35.20 -32.59
N TYR A 244 -33.57 -35.15 -32.49
CA TYR A 244 -34.50 -35.25 -33.61
C TYR A 244 -34.61 -33.91 -34.33
#